data_AF-A0AAV0H4F4-F1
#
_entry.id   AF-A0AAV0H4F4-F1
#
_cell.length_a   1.000
_cell.length_b   1.000
_cell.length_c   1.000
_cell.angle_alpha   90.00
_cell.angle_beta   90.00
_cell.angle_gamma   90.00
#
_symmetry.space_group_name_H-M   'P 1'
#
loop_
_entity.id
_entity.type
_entity.pdbx_description
1 polymer ?
#
loop_
_entity_poly.entity_id
_entity_poly.type
_entity_poly.pdbx_seq_one_letter_code
_entity_poly.pdbx_strand_id
1 'polypeptide(L)' 'MLYSKEKNVASRVGHKVLEDGTRVRYLIKTGEIIDTAENWKKLKEASETAEAAAAA' A
#
# COMPACT_ATOMS: atom_id res chain seq x y z
N MET A 1 10.68 7.28 4.71
CA MET A 1 9.62 8.10 4.06
C MET A 1 9.06 7.29 2.90
N LEU A 2 7.75 7.36 2.65
CA LEU A 2 7.11 6.69 1.51
C LEU A 2 7.00 7.65 0.33
N TYR A 3 7.05 7.12 -0.89
CA TYR A 3 7.06 7.90 -2.12
C TYR A 3 5.70 7.81 -2.82
N SER A 4 5.10 8.97 -3.12
CA SER A 4 3.94 9.07 -3.99
C SER A 4 4.41 9.02 -5.44
N LYS A 5 4.00 7.99 -6.19
CA LYS A 5 4.28 7.92 -7.64
C LYS A 5 3.43 8.91 -8.42
N GLU A 6 2.21 9.18 -7.97
CA GLU A 6 1.31 10.13 -8.62
C GLU A 6 1.86 11.55 -8.60
N LYS A 7 2.33 12.00 -7.43
CA LYS A 7 2.80 13.39 -7.22
C LYS A 7 4.32 13.53 -7.21
N ASN A 8 5.05 12.43 -7.42
CA ASN A 8 6.52 12.36 -7.42
C ASN A 8 7.19 13.00 -6.18
N VAL A 9 6.62 12.76 -5.00
CA VAL A 9 7.08 13.38 -3.75
C VAL A 9 7.22 12.34 -2.64
N ALA A 10 8.34 12.40 -1.93
CA ALA A 10 8.54 11.68 -0.68
C ALA A 10 7.83 12.40 0.49
N SER A 11 7.07 11.63 1.26
CA SER A 11 6.30 12.13 2.41
C SER A 11 6.45 11.22 3.63
N ARG A 12 6.22 11.82 4.80
CA ARG A 12 5.91 11.07 6.04
C ARG A 12 4.49 10.50 5.95
N VAL A 13 4.20 9.59 6.88
CA VAL A 13 2.97 8.79 6.89
C VAL A 13 2.18 9.12 8.15
N GLY A 14 0.88 9.36 8.00
CA GLY A 14 -0.08 9.52 9.08
C GLY A 14 -1.05 8.36 9.12
N HIS A 15 -1.86 8.28 10.18
CA HIS A 15 -2.98 7.34 10.30
C HIS A 15 -4.29 8.10 10.25
N LYS A 16 -5.26 7.59 9.49
CA LYS A 16 -6.61 8.14 9.39
C LYS A 16 -7.61 7.00 9.60
N VAL A 17 -8.72 7.30 10.25
CA VAL A 17 -9.88 6.41 10.30
C VAL A 17 -10.84 6.84 9.20
N LEU A 18 -11.22 5.91 8.34
CA LEU A 18 -12.20 6.11 7.28
C LEU A 18 -13.63 5.96 7.85
N GLU A 19 -14.64 6.35 7.07
CA GLU A 19 -16.04 6.36 7.51
C GLU A 19 -16.61 4.95 7.74
N ASP A 20 -15.99 3.94 7.13
CA ASP A 20 -16.24 2.51 7.35
C ASP A 20 -15.65 1.99 8.69
N GLY A 21 -14.96 2.85 9.45
CA GLY A 21 -14.28 2.50 10.70
C GLY A 21 -12.88 1.90 10.51
N THR A 22 -12.41 1.75 9.27
CA THR A 22 -11.10 1.17 8.99
C THR A 22 -9.97 2.17 9.24
N ARG A 23 -8.92 1.75 9.94
CA ARG A 23 -7.71 2.56 10.13
C ARG A 23 -6.72 2.32 9.01
N VAL A 24 -6.42 3.36 8.23
CA VAL A 24 -5.50 3.31 7.08
C VAL A 24 -4.34 4.27 7.26
N ARG A 25 -3.21 3.96 6.62
CA ARG A 25 -2.09 4.91 6.49
C ARG A 25 -2.26 5.80 5.27
N TYR A 26 -1.88 7.05 5.40
CA TYR A 26 -1.89 8.03 4.31
C TYR A 26 -0.62 8.88 4.27
N LEU A 27 -0.27 9.38 3.10
CA LEU A 27 0.83 10.32 2.92
C LEU A 27 0.40 11.72 3.35
N ILE A 28 1.08 12.28 4.35
CA ILE A 28 0.68 13.55 4.97
C ILE A 28 0.74 14.72 3.97
N LYS A 29 1.71 14.73 3.05
CA LYS A 29 1.85 15.81 2.05
C LYS A 29 0.83 15.71 0.91
N THR A 30 0.43 14.51 0.52
CA THR A 30 -0.36 14.30 -0.71
C THR A 30 -1.81 13.91 -0.44
N GLY A 31 -2.10 13.41 0.77
CA GLY A 31 -3.39 12.86 1.16
C GLY A 31 -3.63 11.43 0.65
N GLU A 32 -2.68 10.84 -0.06
CA GLU A 32 -2.85 9.55 -0.73
C GLU A 32 -2.89 8.40 0.27
N ILE A 33 -3.90 7.53 0.15
CA ILE A 33 -4.08 6.36 1.02
C ILE A 33 -3.18 5.24 0.52
N ILE A 34 -2.44 4.63 1.42
CA ILE A 34 -1.42 3.62 1.11
C ILE A 34 -1.98 2.21 1.27
N ASP A 35 -2.81 2.01 2.29
CA ASP A 35 -3.34 0.70 2.65
C ASP A 35 -4.69 0.50 1.95
N THR A 36 -4.77 -0.49 1.07
CA THR A 36 -6.00 -0.95 0.44
C THR A 36 -6.28 -2.40 0.83
N ALA A 37 -7.56 -2.76 0.98
CA ALA A 37 -7.96 -4.11 1.34
C ALA A 37 -7.56 -5.17 0.30
N GLU A 38 -7.24 -4.76 -0.93
CA GLU A 38 -6.86 -5.65 -2.02
C GLU A 38 -5.35 -5.89 -2.12
N ASN A 39 -4.53 -4.99 -1.55
CA ASN A 39 -3.07 -5.08 -1.68
C ASN A 39 -2.51 -6.37 -1.06
N TRP A 40 -3.08 -6.87 0.05
CA TRP A 40 -2.60 -8.11 0.65
C TRP A 40 -2.86 -9.33 -0.23
N LYS A 41 -4.01 -9.39 -0.92
CA LYS A 41 -4.33 -10.48 -1.86
C LYS A 41 -3.34 -10.48 -3.01
N LYS A 42 -3.12 -9.31 -3.62
CA LYS A 42 -2.15 -9.13 -4.70
C LYS A 42 -0.73 -9.54 -4.31
N LEU A 43 -0.30 -9.19 -3.10
CA LEU A 43 1.02 -9.58 -2.59
C LEU A 43 1.14 -11.08 -2.37
N LYS A 44 0.09 -11.73 -1.85
CA LYS A 44 0.07 -13.18 -1.65
C LYS A 44 0.13 -13.94 -2.98
N GLU A 45 -0.72 -13.56 -3.93
CA GLU A 45 -0.76 -14.16 -5.26
C GLU A 45 0.58 -13.96 -6.01
N ALA A 46 1.20 -12.78 -5.87
CA ALA A 46 2.52 -12.51 -6.44
C ALA A 46 3.62 -13.37 -5.78
N SER A 47 3.56 -13.60 -4.46
CA SER A 47 4.52 -14.49 -3.79
C SER A 47 4.36 -15.95 -4.21
N GLU A 48 3.12 -16.44 -4.33
CA GLU A 48 2.85 -17.82 -4.77
C GLU A 48 3.33 -18.04 -6.21
N THR A 49 3.15 -17.04 -7.09
CA THR A 49 3.63 -17.09 -8.48
C THR A 49 5.16 -17.05 -8.56
N ALA A 50 5.82 -16.26 -7.70
CA ALA A 50 7.28 -16.18 -7.67
C ALA A 50 7.93 -17.47 -7.13
N GLU A 51 7.33 -18.13 -6.14
CA GLU A 51 7.79 -19.43 -5.64
C GLU A 51 7.65 -20.54 -6.69
N ALA A 52 6.54 -20.56 -7.43
CA ALA A 52 6.35 -21.51 -8.52
C ALA A 52 7.36 -21.32 -9.67
N ALA A 53 7.77 -20.08 -9.94
CA ALA A 53 8.76 -19.76 -10.97
C ALA A 53 10.22 -20.06 -10.53
N ALA A 54 10.50 -20.03 -9.22
CA ALA A 54 11.83 -20.33 -8.68
C ALA A 54 12.10 -21.84 -8.50
N ALA A 55 11.05 -22.67 -8.52
CA ALA A 55 11.13 -24.12 -8.35
C ALA A 55 11.15 -24.93 -9.67
N ALA A 56 11.15 -24.26 -10.83
CA ALA A 56 11.22 -24.84 -12.18
C ALA A 56 12.61 -24.65 -12.81
#